data_AF-A0AB34FC20-F1
#
_entry.id   AF-A0AB34FC20-F1
#
_cell.length_a   1.000
_cell.length_b   1.000
_cell.length_c   1.000
_cell.angle_alpha   90.00
_cell.angle_beta   90.00
_cell.angle_gamma   90.00
#
_symmetry.space_group_name_H-M   'P 1'
#
loop_
_entity.id
_entity.type
_entity.pdbx_description
1 polymer ?
#
loop_
_entity_poly.entity_id
_entity_poly.type
_entity_poly.pdbx_seq_one_letter_code
_entity_poly.pdbx_strand_id
1 'polypeptide(L)'
;MYEHHEKTYGRNFNYDDFISNFTVAAFDPKEWVNLIADAGAQYFVPTTSKNVYKRDSYNLLIVLVEHHDGFALFNFSSSISRRSSIHYGPKTDIIGKLMAAAKQYQPSLRREWYNPASAKYSWDPWQNGYVAFPGGPPKNPYSNQVVPYTGYVEIKDFITDIQLPQMRQLAYEYDTDLMWCDPGGPNNGTIFASEWLNWARDRGRQVAFNNRCGLAGDFDTPDTARGTTNSEIVARKWESCQTLDPHSWGYNYMTPDGAYHTGEWIVTSLVDIVSKNGNFLLNIGPRHDGSIPDIMQKNLRDAGQWIKAHGESIFGTRYWNTTAGTGSLRYTTTTNAFYIHYIGTPPSTINILDPVPYLPGDTVTVVGGSKNGSSVPVNWNGIGTLKLNLSSDIISADKYVWTFKIGYSAQ
;
A
#
# COMPACT_ATOMS: atom_id res chain seq x y z
N MET A 1 22.68 13.77 -6.22
CA MET A 1 21.47 14.49 -6.74
C MET A 1 21.85 15.80 -7.41
N TYR A 2 22.29 16.84 -6.68
CA TYR A 2 22.67 18.15 -7.22
C TYR A 2 23.58 18.09 -8.47
N GLU A 3 24.65 17.31 -8.45
CA GLU A 3 25.58 17.13 -9.58
C GLU A 3 24.93 16.51 -10.82
N HIS A 4 24.00 15.56 -10.62
CA HIS A 4 23.26 14.94 -11.71
C HIS A 4 22.31 15.95 -12.36
N HIS A 5 21.55 16.72 -11.55
CA HIS A 5 20.65 17.75 -12.08
C HIS A 5 21.43 18.84 -12.82
N GLU A 6 22.60 19.24 -12.31
CA GLU A 6 23.47 20.20 -12.98
C GLU A 6 23.99 19.66 -14.32
N LYS A 7 24.41 18.39 -14.36
CA LYS A 7 24.93 17.74 -15.57
C LYS A 7 23.85 17.46 -16.63
N THR A 8 22.62 17.14 -16.22
CA THR A 8 21.53 16.74 -17.13
C THR A 8 20.66 17.93 -17.58
N TYR A 9 20.38 18.88 -16.69
CA TYR A 9 19.43 19.98 -16.93
C TYR A 9 20.06 21.38 -16.76
N GLY A 10 21.18 21.50 -16.04
CA GLY A 10 21.87 22.76 -15.80
C GLY A 10 21.33 23.55 -14.59
N ARG A 11 22.17 24.45 -14.03
CA ARG A 11 21.87 25.20 -12.80
C ARG A 11 20.63 26.12 -12.89
N ASN A 12 20.26 26.51 -14.11
CA ASN A 12 19.14 27.43 -14.36
C ASN A 12 17.80 26.72 -14.50
N PHE A 13 17.79 25.39 -14.67
CA PHE A 13 16.57 24.59 -14.72
C PHE A 13 16.07 24.34 -13.31
N ASN A 14 14.85 24.80 -13.01
CA ASN A 14 14.21 24.72 -11.71
C ASN A 14 13.26 23.51 -11.65
N TYR A 15 12.85 23.12 -10.45
CA TYR A 15 12.01 21.93 -10.28
C TYR A 15 10.69 22.00 -11.07
N ASP A 16 10.05 23.18 -11.08
CA ASP A 16 8.78 23.37 -11.78
C ASP A 16 8.89 23.32 -13.32
N ASP A 17 10.09 23.46 -13.89
CA ASP A 17 10.29 23.34 -15.33
C ASP A 17 10.02 21.90 -15.81
N PHE A 18 10.13 20.89 -14.93
CA PHE A 18 9.72 19.51 -15.21
C PHE A 18 8.21 19.35 -15.50
N ILE A 19 7.36 20.27 -15.02
CA ILE A 19 5.90 20.19 -15.22
C ILE A 19 5.55 20.26 -16.72
N SER A 20 6.41 20.86 -17.55
CA SER A 20 6.27 20.86 -19.02
C SER A 20 6.42 19.48 -19.66
N ASN A 21 7.19 18.58 -19.05
CA ASN A 21 7.46 17.22 -19.54
C ASN A 21 6.54 16.16 -18.92
N PHE A 22 5.71 16.52 -17.94
CA PHE A 22 4.69 15.64 -17.36
C PHE A 22 3.46 15.62 -18.27
N THR A 23 3.32 14.56 -19.07
CA THR A 23 2.34 14.49 -20.17
C THR A 23 1.23 13.47 -19.95
N VAL A 24 1.48 12.42 -19.15
CA VAL A 24 0.64 11.21 -19.02
C VAL A 24 0.09 10.65 -20.34
N ALA A 25 0.87 10.77 -21.43
CA ALA A 25 0.44 10.41 -22.80
C ALA A 25 0.13 8.92 -23.02
N ALA A 26 0.65 8.04 -22.15
CA ALA A 26 0.44 6.59 -22.11
C ALA A 26 -0.37 6.13 -20.87
N PHE A 27 -1.07 7.06 -20.18
CA PHE A 27 -1.96 6.71 -19.06
C PHE A 27 -3.32 6.21 -19.56
N ASP A 28 -3.51 4.90 -19.58
CA ASP A 28 -4.84 4.30 -19.57
C ASP A 28 -5.26 3.93 -18.13
N PRO A 29 -6.25 4.62 -17.52
CA PRO A 29 -6.74 4.29 -16.19
C PRO A 29 -7.39 2.89 -16.10
N LYS A 30 -7.89 2.34 -17.21
CA LYS A 30 -8.43 0.98 -17.28
C LYS A 30 -7.32 -0.07 -17.18
N GLU A 31 -6.19 0.13 -17.87
CA GLU A 31 -5.04 -0.77 -17.76
C GLU A 31 -4.44 -0.75 -16.36
N TRP A 32 -4.37 0.42 -15.73
CA TRP A 32 -3.93 0.56 -14.34
C TRP A 32 -4.81 -0.23 -13.36
N VAL A 33 -6.15 -0.04 -13.36
CA VAL A 33 -7.04 -0.77 -12.45
C VAL A 33 -7.09 -2.27 -12.76
N ASN A 34 -6.95 -2.66 -14.03
CA ASN A 34 -6.83 -4.07 -14.41
C ASN A 34 -5.53 -4.69 -13.88
N LEU A 35 -4.38 -4.00 -13.95
CA LEU A 35 -3.12 -4.48 -13.37
C LEU A 35 -3.19 -4.65 -11.85
N ILE A 36 -3.86 -3.70 -11.18
CA ILE A 36 -4.11 -3.73 -9.74
C ILE A 36 -4.96 -4.96 -9.35
N ALA A 37 -6.11 -5.16 -10.03
CA ALA A 37 -6.93 -6.35 -9.84
C ALA A 37 -6.19 -7.65 -10.26
N ASP A 38 -5.28 -7.57 -11.22
CA ASP A 38 -4.46 -8.69 -11.65
C ASP A 38 -3.46 -9.15 -10.60
N ALA A 39 -2.87 -8.21 -9.85
CA ALA A 39 -2.04 -8.50 -8.68
C ALA A 39 -2.82 -9.17 -7.53
N GLY A 40 -4.16 -9.23 -7.60
CA GLY A 40 -5.02 -9.69 -6.51
C GLY A 40 -5.23 -8.63 -5.43
N ALA A 41 -4.84 -7.37 -5.67
CA ALA A 41 -5.10 -6.28 -4.76
C ALA A 41 -6.61 -6.09 -4.59
N GLN A 42 -7.02 -5.78 -3.36
CA GLN A 42 -8.43 -5.62 -2.99
C GLN A 42 -8.84 -4.14 -2.93
N TYR A 43 -7.83 -3.28 -2.97
CA TYR A 43 -7.90 -1.85 -2.80
C TYR A 43 -6.71 -1.20 -3.55
N PHE A 44 -6.72 0.12 -3.80
CA PHE A 44 -5.62 0.82 -4.49
C PHE A 44 -5.51 2.29 -4.07
N VAL A 45 -4.31 2.70 -3.64
CA VAL A 45 -3.91 4.06 -3.31
C VAL A 45 -3.18 4.67 -4.50
N PRO A 46 -3.89 5.22 -5.50
CA PRO A 46 -3.30 6.31 -6.24
C PRO A 46 -3.21 7.49 -5.28
N THR A 47 -2.44 8.50 -5.61
CA THR A 47 -2.36 9.73 -4.83
C THR A 47 -3.09 10.82 -5.55
N THR A 48 -3.95 11.46 -4.79
CA THR A 48 -3.52 12.72 -4.16
C THR A 48 -3.99 12.67 -2.71
N SER A 49 -4.10 13.79 -2.02
CA SER A 49 -4.42 13.90 -0.59
C SER A 49 -5.85 13.14 0.02
N LYS A 50 -5.03 12.02 0.56
CA LYS A 50 -4.83 10.73 1.49
C LYS A 50 -5.79 9.68 2.24
N ASN A 51 -5.64 8.28 2.31
CA ASN A 51 -6.67 7.14 2.66
C ASN A 51 -6.76 5.93 3.91
N VAL A 52 -7.81 5.06 4.22
CA VAL A 52 -8.11 4.11 5.45
C VAL A 52 -7.23 2.80 5.65
N TYR A 53 -7.47 1.71 6.49
CA TYR A 53 -8.66 0.79 6.82
C TYR A 53 -9.19 0.53 8.28
N LYS A 54 -10.50 0.16 8.39
CA LYS A 54 -11.09 -0.63 9.49
C LYS A 54 -12.14 -1.69 9.02
N ARG A 55 -11.76 -2.98 9.08
CA ARG A 55 -12.55 -4.24 8.85
C ARG A 55 -13.51 -4.23 7.64
N ASP A 56 -13.21 -4.93 6.54
CA ASP A 56 -12.88 -6.37 6.52
C ASP A 56 -11.43 -6.73 6.13
N SER A 57 -11.11 -8.03 6.10
CA SER A 57 -9.74 -8.54 5.91
C SER A 57 -9.34 -8.56 4.44
N TYR A 58 -8.78 -7.45 4.01
CA TYR A 58 -8.19 -7.23 2.69
C TYR A 58 -6.69 -6.96 2.86
N ASN A 59 -5.84 -7.68 2.11
CA ASN A 59 -4.45 -7.87 2.55
C ASN A 59 -3.38 -7.34 1.61
N LEU A 60 -3.69 -7.10 0.33
CA LEU A 60 -2.77 -6.56 -0.67
C LEU A 60 -3.33 -5.25 -1.25
N LEU A 61 -2.47 -4.24 -1.33
CA LEU A 61 -2.71 -2.90 -1.85
C LEU A 61 -1.54 -2.42 -2.71
N ILE A 62 -1.79 -1.50 -3.65
CA ILE A 62 -0.76 -0.81 -4.45
C ILE A 62 -0.78 0.71 -4.20
N VAL A 63 0.38 1.36 -3.97
CA VAL A 63 0.53 2.85 -3.94
C VAL A 63 1.02 3.39 -5.30
N LEU A 64 0.64 4.64 -5.63
CA LEU A 64 1.27 5.53 -6.63
C LEU A 64 1.25 7.02 -6.15
N VAL A 65 2.27 7.84 -6.49
CA VAL A 65 2.26 9.31 -6.87
C VAL A 65 2.44 10.54 -5.87
N GLU A 66 1.66 11.67 -5.90
CA GLU A 66 1.81 13.01 -5.25
C GLU A 66 2.59 13.05 -3.92
N HIS A 67 3.50 14.01 -3.82
CA HIS A 67 4.54 14.04 -2.80
C HIS A 67 4.79 15.47 -2.26
N HIS A 68 5.83 15.66 -1.44
CA HIS A 68 6.10 16.92 -0.71
C HIS A 68 6.36 18.18 -1.57
N ASP A 69 6.17 18.12 -2.89
CA ASP A 69 6.20 19.25 -3.83
C ASP A 69 4.84 19.98 -3.97
N GLY A 70 3.75 19.33 -3.53
CA GLY A 70 2.39 19.86 -3.57
C GLY A 70 1.78 19.97 -4.96
N PHE A 71 2.20 19.12 -5.93
CA PHE A 71 1.62 19.12 -7.27
C PHE A 71 0.45 18.13 -7.40
N ALA A 72 -0.76 18.68 -7.35
CA ALA A 72 -1.99 17.92 -7.24
C ALA A 72 -2.47 17.30 -8.57
N LEU A 73 -2.79 16.00 -8.58
CA LEU A 73 -3.27 15.26 -9.76
C LEU A 73 -4.81 15.14 -9.89
N PHE A 74 -5.55 16.00 -9.18
CA PHE A 74 -7.01 15.97 -9.04
C PHE A 74 -7.64 17.37 -9.19
N ASN A 75 -8.98 17.42 -9.26
CA ASN A 75 -9.75 18.64 -9.42
C ASN A 75 -10.26 19.21 -8.08
N PHE A 76 -10.06 20.51 -7.91
CA PHE A 76 -10.48 21.31 -6.76
C PHE A 76 -10.57 22.78 -7.20
N SER A 77 -11.20 23.64 -6.40
CA SER A 77 -11.38 25.05 -6.77
C SER A 77 -10.05 25.77 -7.01
N SER A 78 -9.93 26.50 -8.13
CA SER A 78 -8.77 27.34 -8.45
C SER A 78 -8.59 28.57 -7.54
N SER A 79 -9.49 28.75 -6.57
CA SER A 79 -9.37 29.68 -5.44
C SER A 79 -8.57 29.12 -4.25
N ILE A 80 -8.34 27.80 -4.21
CA ILE A 80 -7.57 27.11 -3.17
C ILE A 80 -6.08 27.11 -3.57
N SER A 81 -5.80 26.60 -4.76
CA SER A 81 -4.49 26.61 -5.42
C SER A 81 -4.72 26.39 -6.92
N ARG A 82 -3.72 26.72 -7.75
CA ARG A 82 -3.70 26.37 -9.17
C ARG A 82 -2.62 25.33 -9.50
N ARG A 83 -1.88 24.84 -8.52
CA ARG A 83 -0.79 23.87 -8.70
C ARG A 83 -1.34 22.46 -8.90
N SER A 84 -1.86 22.18 -10.10
CA SER A 84 -2.41 20.87 -10.44
C SER A 84 -2.19 20.44 -11.89
N SER A 85 -2.33 19.13 -12.14
CA SER A 85 -2.28 18.48 -13.46
C SER A 85 -3.38 18.93 -14.43
N ILE A 86 -4.37 19.68 -13.94
CA ILE A 86 -5.46 20.25 -14.73
C ILE A 86 -5.07 21.63 -15.26
N HIS A 87 -4.39 22.43 -14.41
CA HIS A 87 -3.92 23.76 -14.79
C HIS A 87 -2.57 23.74 -15.51
N TYR A 88 -1.70 22.77 -15.21
CA TYR A 88 -0.35 22.63 -15.77
C TYR A 88 -0.09 21.17 -16.20
N GLY A 89 0.97 20.94 -16.97
CA GLY A 89 1.26 19.61 -17.54
C GLY A 89 0.09 19.08 -18.38
N PRO A 90 -0.49 17.91 -18.04
CA PRO A 90 -1.34 17.12 -18.94
C PRO A 90 -2.80 17.57 -19.08
N LYS A 91 -3.19 18.67 -18.44
CA LYS A 91 -4.55 19.26 -18.46
C LYS A 91 -5.66 18.24 -18.15
N THR A 92 -5.38 17.32 -17.24
CA THR A 92 -6.18 16.13 -16.95
C THR A 92 -6.37 15.94 -15.45
N ASP A 93 -7.61 15.67 -15.03
CA ASP A 93 -7.91 15.07 -13.74
C ASP A 93 -7.55 13.57 -13.80
N ILE A 94 -6.37 13.22 -13.30
CA ILE A 94 -5.83 11.86 -13.38
C ILE A 94 -6.56 10.97 -12.39
N ILE A 95 -6.83 11.49 -11.19
CA ILE A 95 -7.53 10.76 -10.13
C ILE A 95 -9.00 10.58 -10.45
N GLY A 96 -9.68 11.58 -10.99
CA GLY A 96 -11.08 11.45 -11.44
C GLY A 96 -11.24 10.36 -12.50
N LYS A 97 -10.33 10.32 -13.48
CA LYS A 97 -10.27 9.25 -14.49
C LYS A 97 -10.04 7.87 -13.87
N LEU A 98 -9.13 7.75 -12.91
CA LEU A 98 -8.77 6.47 -12.29
C LEU A 98 -9.86 5.95 -11.33
N MET A 99 -10.44 6.83 -10.51
CA MET A 99 -11.57 6.51 -9.63
C MET A 99 -12.81 6.07 -10.44
N ALA A 100 -13.07 6.74 -11.56
CA ALA A 100 -14.14 6.37 -12.49
C ALA A 100 -13.86 5.02 -13.17
N ALA A 101 -12.63 4.77 -13.62
CA ALA A 101 -12.24 3.48 -14.21
C ALA A 101 -12.35 2.33 -13.21
N ALA A 102 -11.94 2.53 -11.94
CA ALA A 102 -12.14 1.53 -10.89
C ALA A 102 -13.64 1.23 -10.71
N LYS A 103 -14.47 2.27 -10.53
CA LYS A 103 -15.93 2.12 -10.39
C LYS A 103 -16.61 1.46 -11.60
N GLN A 104 -16.06 1.61 -12.80
CA GLN A 104 -16.61 1.05 -14.04
C GLN A 104 -16.14 -0.38 -14.32
N TYR A 105 -14.84 -0.67 -14.18
CA TYR A 105 -14.22 -1.91 -14.65
C TYR A 105 -13.85 -2.88 -13.53
N GLN A 106 -13.62 -2.37 -12.31
CA GLN A 106 -13.16 -3.15 -11.15
C GLN A 106 -13.91 -2.71 -9.87
N PRO A 107 -15.26 -2.78 -9.83
CA PRO A 107 -16.08 -2.18 -8.76
C PRO A 107 -15.89 -2.82 -7.38
N SER A 108 -15.16 -3.92 -7.28
CA SER A 108 -14.71 -4.52 -6.01
C SER A 108 -13.50 -3.82 -5.38
N LEU A 109 -12.73 -3.05 -6.15
CA LEU A 109 -11.61 -2.26 -5.63
C LEU A 109 -12.13 -1.04 -4.85
N ARG A 110 -11.67 -0.92 -3.61
CA ARG A 110 -11.83 0.30 -2.79
C ARG A 110 -10.91 1.42 -3.35
N ARG A 111 -11.32 2.69 -3.20
CA ARG A 111 -10.93 3.82 -4.09
C ARG A 111 -10.23 4.98 -3.36
N GLU A 112 -8.94 5.23 -3.68
CA GLU A 112 -8.01 5.74 -2.65
C GLU A 112 -6.96 6.82 -3.04
N TRP A 113 -5.95 7.11 -2.17
CA TRP A 113 -5.38 8.48 -2.01
C TRP A 113 -4.07 8.59 -1.12
N TYR A 114 -3.04 9.44 -1.41
CA TYR A 114 -1.96 9.98 -0.49
C TYR A 114 -1.70 11.54 -0.46
N ASN A 115 -1.67 12.18 0.75
CA ASN A 115 -1.41 13.60 1.15
C ASN A 115 -0.05 13.76 1.83
N PRO A 116 0.81 14.64 1.29
CA PRO A 116 1.98 15.18 1.95
C PRO A 116 1.67 16.55 2.57
N ALA A 117 1.53 16.63 3.90
CA ALA A 117 1.41 17.90 4.60
C ALA A 117 2.71 18.72 4.49
N SER A 118 2.63 19.90 3.87
CA SER A 118 3.71 20.87 3.73
C SER A 118 3.37 22.16 4.50
N ALA A 119 3.76 22.21 5.78
CA ALA A 119 3.37 23.31 6.66
C ALA A 119 4.08 24.63 6.29
N LYS A 120 3.32 25.73 6.34
CA LYS A 120 3.82 27.13 6.43
C LYS A 120 4.57 27.41 7.76
N TYR A 121 4.79 26.37 8.56
CA TYR A 121 5.37 26.32 9.90
C TYR A 121 6.37 25.16 9.98
N SER A 122 7.35 25.12 9.09
CA SER A 122 8.53 24.28 9.27
C SER A 122 9.20 24.62 10.60
N TRP A 123 9.48 23.60 11.39
CA TRP A 123 10.05 23.79 12.72
C TRP A 123 11.52 24.21 12.63
N ASP A 124 11.91 25.24 13.38
CA ASP A 124 13.30 25.67 13.51
C ASP A 124 14.10 24.53 14.22
N PRO A 125 15.31 24.13 13.76
CA PRO A 125 15.93 22.87 14.20
C PRO A 125 16.28 22.71 15.68
N TRP A 126 16.14 23.74 16.51
CA TRP A 126 16.94 23.89 17.74
C TRP A 126 16.51 23.13 19.01
N GLN A 127 15.57 22.18 18.98
CA GLN A 127 15.20 21.42 20.20
C GLN A 127 15.03 19.88 20.13
N ASN A 128 14.64 19.23 19.02
CA ASN A 128 14.32 17.78 19.03
C ASN A 128 14.50 17.06 17.67
N GLY A 129 15.74 16.87 17.23
CA GLY A 129 16.25 15.62 16.60
C GLY A 129 15.64 15.03 15.31
N TYR A 130 14.53 15.53 14.78
CA TYR A 130 13.87 14.99 13.58
C TYR A 130 14.10 15.87 12.34
N VAL A 131 13.93 15.29 11.15
CA VAL A 131 14.22 15.93 9.86
C VAL A 131 13.36 17.18 9.65
N ALA A 132 13.98 18.35 9.79
CA ALA A 132 13.35 19.63 9.48
C ALA A 132 13.23 19.78 7.96
N PHE A 133 12.01 19.64 7.42
CA PHE A 133 11.69 20.09 6.07
C PHE A 133 11.76 21.63 6.03
N PRO A 134 12.70 22.26 5.29
CA PRO A 134 12.88 23.70 5.32
C PRO A 134 11.72 24.40 4.60
N GLY A 135 10.86 25.06 5.37
CA GLY A 135 9.72 25.80 4.85
C GLY A 135 10.10 27.20 4.38
N GLY A 136 9.27 27.73 3.48
CA GLY A 136 9.51 28.99 2.78
C GLY A 136 9.08 28.86 1.32
N PRO A 137 9.24 29.92 0.51
CA PRO A 137 9.08 29.80 -0.93
C PRO A 137 10.18 28.91 -1.52
N PRO A 138 9.94 28.23 -2.67
CA PRO A 138 10.94 27.38 -3.30
C PRO A 138 12.17 28.19 -3.69
N LYS A 139 13.33 27.54 -3.67
CA LYS A 139 14.61 28.16 -4.00
C LYS A 139 15.37 27.35 -5.03
N ASN A 140 16.10 28.05 -5.89
CA ASN A 140 17.03 27.41 -6.82
C ASN A 140 18.17 26.72 -6.03
N PRO A 141 18.41 25.41 -6.23
CA PRO A 141 19.31 24.62 -5.39
C PRO A 141 20.79 25.06 -5.41
N TYR A 142 21.23 25.83 -6.41
CA TYR A 142 22.63 26.23 -6.57
C TYR A 142 22.91 27.67 -6.15
N SER A 143 21.92 28.56 -6.30
CA SER A 143 22.06 30.00 -6.00
C SER A 143 21.37 30.42 -4.70
N ASN A 144 20.55 29.55 -4.08
CA ASN A 144 19.73 29.84 -2.89
C ASN A 144 18.76 31.03 -3.08
N GLN A 145 18.56 31.48 -4.32
CA GLN A 145 17.59 32.51 -4.69
C GLN A 145 16.18 31.94 -4.71
N VAL A 146 15.20 32.75 -4.31
CA VAL A 146 13.78 32.38 -4.41
C VAL A 146 13.36 32.31 -5.87
N VAL A 147 12.61 31.27 -6.22
CA VAL A 147 12.03 31.08 -7.56
C VAL A 147 10.50 31.15 -7.51
N PRO A 148 9.81 31.42 -8.62
CA PRO A 148 8.35 31.36 -8.66
C PRO A 148 7.83 29.96 -8.30
N TYR A 149 6.77 29.88 -7.50
CA TYR A 149 6.06 28.63 -7.24
C TYR A 149 4.87 28.53 -8.20
N THR A 150 4.93 27.58 -9.13
CA THR A 150 3.93 27.42 -10.19
C THR A 150 2.59 27.04 -9.59
N GLY A 151 1.55 27.78 -9.97
CA GLY A 151 0.19 27.59 -9.46
C GLY A 151 -0.07 28.17 -8.06
N TYR A 152 0.84 28.98 -7.50
CA TYR A 152 0.60 29.66 -6.23
C TYR A 152 -0.67 30.53 -6.24
N VAL A 153 -1.37 30.53 -5.11
CA VAL A 153 -2.47 31.44 -4.77
C VAL A 153 -2.16 32.04 -3.40
N GLU A 154 -2.44 33.33 -3.20
CA GLU A 154 -2.20 33.99 -1.93
C GLU A 154 -3.19 33.48 -0.86
N ILE A 155 -2.65 32.92 0.22
CA ILE A 155 -3.40 32.28 1.31
C ILE A 155 -2.89 32.72 2.68
N LYS A 156 -3.79 32.76 3.66
CA LYS A 156 -3.49 33.14 5.05
C LYS A 156 -2.82 31.96 5.77
N ASP A 157 -3.47 30.81 5.76
CA ASP A 157 -3.01 29.58 6.42
C ASP A 157 -3.13 28.37 5.48
N PHE A 158 -2.05 27.61 5.35
CA PHE A 158 -2.03 26.40 4.50
C PHE A 158 -3.02 25.33 4.98
N ILE A 159 -3.17 25.17 6.31
CA ILE A 159 -3.96 24.09 6.88
C ILE A 159 -5.46 24.32 6.63
N THR A 160 -5.90 25.57 6.77
CA THR A 160 -7.30 25.99 6.67
C THR A 160 -7.70 26.39 5.25
N ASP A 161 -6.82 27.03 4.48
CA ASP A 161 -7.13 27.53 3.13
C ASP A 161 -6.80 26.52 2.02
N ILE A 162 -5.88 25.57 2.24
CA ILE A 162 -5.52 24.52 1.25
C ILE A 162 -5.82 23.10 1.76
N GLN A 163 -5.16 22.64 2.81
CA GLN A 163 -5.17 21.24 3.22
C GLN A 163 -6.59 20.74 3.52
N LEU A 164 -7.32 21.41 4.41
CA LEU A 164 -8.68 21.01 4.80
C LEU A 164 -9.69 21.09 3.62
N PRO A 165 -9.72 22.15 2.80
CA PRO A 165 -10.52 22.18 1.56
C PRO A 165 -10.21 21.04 0.59
N GLN A 166 -8.94 20.69 0.38
CA GLN A 166 -8.56 19.55 -0.45
C GLN A 166 -9.03 18.21 0.15
N MET A 167 -8.79 17.97 1.45
CA MET A 167 -9.28 16.76 2.14
C MET A 167 -10.80 16.60 2.02
N ARG A 168 -11.56 17.68 2.18
CA ARG A 168 -13.02 17.69 1.98
C ARG A 168 -13.41 17.38 0.52
N GLN A 169 -12.71 17.95 -0.45
CA GLN A 169 -12.99 17.73 -1.87
C GLN A 169 -12.98 16.24 -2.23
N LEU A 170 -12.00 15.46 -1.78
CA LEU A 170 -11.94 14.03 -2.17
C LEU A 170 -12.73 13.12 -1.26
N ALA A 171 -12.82 13.44 0.03
CA ALA A 171 -13.76 12.81 0.95
C ALA A 171 -15.21 12.78 0.42
N TYR A 172 -15.66 13.85 -0.23
CA TYR A 172 -17.06 14.04 -0.62
C TYR A 172 -17.30 13.90 -2.14
N GLU A 173 -16.53 14.59 -2.99
CA GLU A 173 -16.77 14.60 -4.45
C GLU A 173 -16.17 13.39 -5.18
N TYR A 174 -15.06 12.85 -4.66
CA TYR A 174 -14.42 11.64 -5.22
C TYR A 174 -14.97 10.34 -4.61
N ASP A 175 -15.92 10.45 -3.68
CA ASP A 175 -16.57 9.32 -3.00
C ASP A 175 -15.54 8.37 -2.34
N THR A 176 -14.42 8.94 -1.90
CA THR A 176 -13.33 8.29 -1.17
C THR A 176 -13.84 7.45 -0.01
N ASP A 177 -13.36 6.22 0.11
CA ASP A 177 -13.69 5.34 1.25
C ASP A 177 -12.83 5.65 2.49
N LEU A 178 -11.79 6.48 2.38
CA LEU A 178 -10.55 6.21 3.12
C LEU A 178 -9.81 7.51 3.65
N MET A 179 -9.01 7.53 4.77
CA MET A 179 -8.06 8.66 5.13
C MET A 179 -6.58 8.37 5.74
N TRP A 180 -5.39 8.61 5.12
CA TRP A 180 -4.05 7.90 5.38
C TRP A 180 -2.87 8.77 5.91
N CYS A 181 -3.05 10.05 6.27
CA CYS A 181 -2.14 11.24 6.14
C CYS A 181 -0.57 11.10 6.24
N ASP A 182 0.21 12.08 5.75
CA ASP A 182 1.69 12.11 5.82
C ASP A 182 2.22 13.55 5.98
N PRO A 183 3.49 13.75 6.40
CA PRO A 183 4.30 12.83 7.21
C PRO A 183 3.84 12.81 8.69
N GLY A 184 2.81 13.61 9.02
CA GLY A 184 2.45 14.02 10.38
C GLY A 184 2.51 15.56 10.47
N GLY A 185 2.66 16.09 11.68
CA GLY A 185 2.80 17.54 11.90
C GLY A 185 1.47 18.31 11.91
N PRO A 186 1.51 19.66 11.87
CA PRO A 186 0.31 20.51 11.98
C PRO A 186 -0.74 20.24 10.90
N ASN A 187 -1.98 19.98 11.32
CA ASN A 187 -3.12 19.72 10.43
C ASN A 187 -4.47 19.98 11.13
N ASN A 188 -5.56 20.08 10.35
CA ASN A 188 -6.95 20.21 10.84
C ASN A 188 -7.67 18.84 10.90
N GLY A 189 -6.93 17.75 11.13
CA GLY A 189 -7.42 16.36 11.08
C GLY A 189 -8.60 16.07 12.02
N THR A 190 -8.64 16.69 13.20
CA THR A 190 -9.78 16.57 14.13
C THR A 190 -11.07 17.14 13.54
N ILE A 191 -11.01 18.30 12.88
CA ILE A 191 -12.16 18.91 12.22
C ILE A 191 -12.59 18.02 11.07
N PHE A 192 -11.66 17.71 10.16
CA PHE A 192 -11.91 16.87 8.99
C PHE A 192 -12.54 15.51 9.37
N ALA A 193 -11.91 14.76 10.27
CA ALA A 193 -12.38 13.43 10.66
C ALA A 193 -13.75 13.51 11.33
N SER A 194 -14.01 14.53 12.15
CA SER A 194 -15.34 14.71 12.77
C SER A 194 -16.44 14.92 11.72
N GLU A 195 -16.20 15.71 10.67
CA GLU A 195 -17.17 15.93 9.61
C GLU A 195 -17.37 14.66 8.77
N TRP A 196 -16.28 14.04 8.33
CA TRP A 196 -16.31 12.94 7.37
C TRP A 196 -16.78 11.61 7.97
N LEU A 197 -16.45 11.31 9.24
CA LEU A 197 -17.00 10.15 9.95
C LEU A 197 -18.51 10.27 10.17
N ASN A 198 -19.01 11.46 10.50
CA ASN A 198 -20.45 11.72 10.58
C ASN A 198 -21.12 11.56 9.19
N TRP A 199 -20.56 12.20 8.16
CA TRP A 199 -21.03 12.13 6.77
C TRP A 199 -21.12 10.69 6.24
N ALA A 200 -20.16 9.85 6.61
CA ALA A 200 -20.10 8.45 6.23
C ALA A 200 -21.13 7.60 6.99
N ARG A 201 -21.20 7.75 8.33
CA ARG A 201 -22.24 7.10 9.17
C ARG A 201 -23.63 7.36 8.61
N ASP A 202 -23.93 8.62 8.29
CA ASP A 202 -25.25 9.05 7.82
C ASP A 202 -25.60 8.55 6.41
N ARG A 203 -24.64 7.91 5.72
CA ARG A 203 -24.79 7.22 4.43
C ARG A 203 -24.64 5.70 4.53
N GLY A 204 -24.44 5.15 5.73
CA GLY A 204 -24.10 3.74 5.93
C GLY A 204 -22.74 3.34 5.35
N ARG A 205 -21.86 4.30 5.05
CA ARG A 205 -20.51 4.01 4.52
C ARG A 205 -19.54 3.72 5.65
N GLN A 206 -18.65 2.75 5.41
CA GLN A 206 -17.49 2.51 6.26
C GLN A 206 -16.34 3.38 5.78
N VAL A 207 -15.85 4.24 6.67
CA VAL A 207 -14.63 5.04 6.50
C VAL A 207 -13.89 5.12 7.84
N ALA A 208 -12.62 5.52 7.84
CA ALA A 208 -11.72 5.57 9.01
C ALA A 208 -10.36 6.21 8.58
N PHE A 209 -9.29 6.14 9.37
CA PHE A 209 -8.02 6.79 9.00
C PHE A 209 -6.73 6.25 9.64
N ASN A 210 -5.54 6.62 9.16
CA ASN A 210 -4.25 6.17 9.72
C ASN A 210 -3.75 7.02 10.91
N ASN A 211 -2.71 6.52 11.58
CA ASN A 211 -2.07 7.14 12.73
C ASN A 211 -1.19 8.39 12.46
N ARG A 212 -1.20 8.96 11.24
CA ARG A 212 -0.44 10.15 10.85
C ARG A 212 -1.33 11.38 10.59
N CYS A 213 -2.67 11.27 10.65
CA CYS A 213 -3.64 12.37 10.46
C CYS A 213 -3.80 13.33 11.65
N GLY A 214 -2.73 13.61 12.42
CA GLY A 214 -2.83 14.39 13.67
C GLY A 214 -3.65 13.74 14.78
N LEU A 215 -4.11 12.50 14.56
CA LEU A 215 -4.96 11.70 15.42
C LEU A 215 -4.40 10.27 15.43
N ALA A 216 -4.75 9.49 16.46
CA ALA A 216 -4.23 8.14 16.66
C ALA A 216 -4.56 7.15 15.52
N GLY A 217 -5.59 7.40 14.71
CA GLY A 217 -5.97 6.51 13.61
C GLY A 217 -6.64 5.21 14.06
N ASP A 218 -7.28 4.56 13.10
CA ASP A 218 -7.84 3.22 13.19
C ASP A 218 -6.77 2.12 13.07
N PHE A 219 -5.62 2.45 12.49
CA PHE A 219 -4.49 1.55 12.28
C PHE A 219 -3.14 2.30 12.20
N ASP A 220 -2.05 1.56 12.46
CA ASP A 220 -0.68 2.08 12.46
C ASP A 220 0.08 1.79 11.17
N THR A 221 1.11 2.58 10.87
CA THR A 221 1.81 2.52 9.57
C THR A 221 3.33 2.39 9.71
N PRO A 222 3.84 1.22 10.14
CA PRO A 222 5.27 0.91 10.10
C PRO A 222 5.79 0.96 8.66
N ASP A 223 6.92 1.62 8.52
CA ASP A 223 7.52 2.09 7.28
C ASP A 223 8.95 1.53 7.21
N THR A 224 9.19 0.65 6.24
CA THR A 224 10.45 -0.09 6.15
C THR A 224 11.60 0.80 5.69
N ALA A 225 11.31 1.83 4.89
CA ALA A 225 12.27 2.88 4.52
C ALA A 225 12.66 3.76 5.72
N ARG A 226 11.86 3.79 6.79
CA ARG A 226 12.20 4.38 8.10
C ARG A 226 12.76 3.37 9.10
N GLY A 227 13.09 2.14 8.66
CA GLY A 227 13.64 1.08 9.50
C GLY A 227 12.65 0.44 10.47
N THR A 228 11.34 0.64 10.28
CA THR A 228 10.30 0.12 11.19
C THR A 228 9.52 -1.04 10.56
N THR A 229 9.52 -2.18 11.26
CA THR A 229 8.73 -3.39 10.94
C THR A 229 8.16 -3.97 12.22
N ASN A 230 7.07 -4.73 12.11
CA ASN A 230 6.62 -5.58 13.21
C ASN A 230 7.22 -6.98 13.04
N SER A 231 8.14 -7.37 13.93
CA SER A 231 8.62 -8.76 14.01
C SER A 231 7.52 -9.68 14.53
N GLU A 232 6.76 -9.20 15.51
CA GLU A 232 5.72 -9.95 16.23
C GLU A 232 4.30 -9.69 15.71
N ILE A 233 3.35 -10.46 16.24
CA ILE A 233 1.90 -10.17 16.15
C ILE A 233 1.58 -8.85 16.82
N VAL A 234 0.76 -8.01 16.17
CA VAL A 234 0.20 -6.79 16.77
C VAL A 234 -1.33 -6.85 16.77
N ALA A 235 -1.95 -6.74 17.95
CA ALA A 235 -3.41 -6.85 18.10
C ALA A 235 -4.18 -5.65 17.52
N ARG A 236 -3.58 -4.45 17.59
CA ARG A 236 -4.06 -3.26 16.86
C ARG A 236 -3.78 -3.44 15.37
N LYS A 237 -4.68 -2.96 14.50
CA LYS A 237 -4.49 -3.07 13.05
C LYS A 237 -3.33 -2.18 12.59
N TRP A 238 -2.62 -2.62 11.57
CA TRP A 238 -1.47 -1.92 11.01
C TRP A 238 -1.26 -2.28 9.54
N GLU A 239 -0.49 -1.48 8.83
CA GLU A 239 -0.21 -1.64 7.40
C GLU A 239 1.29 -1.41 7.11
N SER A 240 1.94 -2.42 6.52
CA SER A 240 3.35 -2.37 6.14
C SER A 240 3.49 -1.70 4.77
N CYS A 241 4.19 -0.57 4.73
CA CYS A 241 4.33 0.22 3.51
C CYS A 241 5.72 0.00 2.92
N GLN A 242 5.77 -0.52 1.70
CA GLN A 242 6.99 -0.94 1.03
C GLN A 242 6.92 -0.62 -0.47
N THR A 243 8.05 -0.71 -1.16
CA THR A 243 8.21 -0.31 -2.57
C THR A 243 8.62 -1.51 -3.43
N LEU A 244 8.08 -1.60 -4.66
CA LEU A 244 8.48 -2.63 -5.62
C LEU A 244 9.88 -2.37 -6.20
N ASP A 245 10.27 -1.10 -6.27
CA ASP A 245 11.65 -0.64 -6.40
C ASP A 245 12.31 -0.67 -5.01
N PRO A 246 13.47 -1.33 -4.81
CA PRO A 246 14.11 -1.44 -3.48
C PRO A 246 14.72 -0.12 -2.95
N HIS A 247 14.63 0.98 -3.71
CA HIS A 247 15.33 2.24 -3.45
C HIS A 247 14.43 3.48 -3.53
N SER A 248 13.21 3.40 -4.07
CA SER A 248 12.39 4.59 -4.37
C SER A 248 10.87 4.36 -4.34
N TRP A 249 10.13 5.39 -3.93
CA TRP A 249 8.67 5.48 -4.10
C TRP A 249 8.28 6.01 -5.49
N GLY A 250 8.93 7.09 -5.95
CA GLY A 250 8.79 7.58 -7.33
C GLY A 250 9.56 6.70 -8.33
N TYR A 251 9.28 6.84 -9.63
CA TYR A 251 10.04 6.12 -10.66
C TYR A 251 11.53 6.51 -10.64
N ASN A 252 12.41 5.53 -10.38
CA ASN A 252 13.85 5.70 -10.47
C ASN A 252 14.38 5.09 -11.77
N TYR A 253 14.83 5.94 -12.70
CA TYR A 253 15.38 5.46 -13.98
C TYR A 253 16.72 4.70 -13.82
N MET A 254 17.38 4.81 -12.66
CA MET A 254 18.63 4.10 -12.36
C MET A 254 18.42 2.70 -11.80
N THR A 255 17.20 2.30 -11.41
CA THR A 255 16.92 0.94 -10.94
C THR A 255 16.79 -0.01 -12.13
N PRO A 256 17.72 -0.97 -12.33
CA PRO A 256 17.63 -1.93 -13.44
C PRO A 256 16.55 -2.99 -13.15
N ASP A 257 15.96 -3.55 -14.20
CA ASP A 257 14.88 -4.55 -14.10
C ASP A 257 15.20 -5.71 -13.15
N GLY A 258 16.45 -6.19 -13.14
CA GLY A 258 16.90 -7.27 -12.24
C GLY A 258 17.00 -6.91 -10.75
N ALA A 259 16.77 -5.65 -10.36
CA ALA A 259 16.80 -5.19 -8.97
C ALA A 259 15.41 -5.00 -8.34
N TYR A 260 14.33 -4.94 -9.13
CA TYR A 260 12.97 -4.83 -8.59
C TYR A 260 12.58 -6.11 -7.83
N HIS A 261 11.81 -5.95 -6.76
CA HIS A 261 11.34 -7.09 -5.98
C HIS A 261 10.45 -8.02 -6.85
N THR A 262 10.62 -9.34 -6.65
CA THR A 262 10.02 -10.39 -7.47
C THR A 262 8.62 -10.77 -6.98
N GLY A 263 7.87 -11.52 -7.80
CA GLY A 263 6.59 -12.10 -7.38
C GLY A 263 6.70 -12.96 -6.11
N GLU A 264 7.83 -13.64 -5.92
CA GLU A 264 8.18 -14.38 -4.71
C GLU A 264 8.26 -13.48 -3.47
N TRP A 265 8.96 -12.35 -3.56
CA TRP A 265 9.09 -11.40 -2.46
C TRP A 265 7.74 -10.76 -2.10
N ILE A 266 6.91 -10.45 -3.10
CA ILE A 266 5.56 -9.91 -2.88
C ILE A 266 4.70 -10.91 -2.09
N VAL A 267 4.70 -12.18 -2.51
CA VAL A 267 3.92 -13.26 -1.89
C VAL A 267 4.41 -13.60 -0.48
N THR A 268 5.73 -13.71 -0.29
CA THR A 268 6.31 -14.06 1.01
C THR A 268 6.17 -12.92 2.02
N SER A 269 6.32 -11.66 1.59
CA SER A 269 6.03 -10.48 2.43
C SER A 269 4.56 -10.40 2.81
N LEU A 270 3.64 -10.61 1.86
CA LEU A 270 2.19 -10.67 2.11
C LEU A 270 1.85 -11.67 3.22
N VAL A 271 2.33 -12.91 3.10
CA VAL A 271 2.03 -13.99 4.06
C VAL A 271 2.60 -13.68 5.46
N ASP A 272 3.83 -13.16 5.55
CA ASP A 272 4.42 -12.75 6.82
C ASP A 272 3.62 -11.62 7.50
N ILE A 273 3.29 -10.57 6.75
CA ILE A 273 2.54 -9.40 7.26
C ILE A 273 1.15 -9.81 7.76
N VAL A 274 0.42 -10.62 6.99
CA VAL A 274 -0.95 -11.07 7.31
C VAL A 274 -0.99 -11.93 8.56
N SER A 275 -0.03 -12.86 8.70
CA SER A 275 0.09 -13.72 9.90
C SER A 275 0.32 -12.92 11.20
N LYS A 276 0.77 -11.67 11.08
CA LYS A 276 1.02 -10.73 12.18
C LYS A 276 -0.10 -9.68 12.33
N ASN A 277 -1.28 -9.96 11.76
CA ASN A 277 -2.47 -9.10 11.71
C ASN A 277 -2.34 -7.86 10.79
N GLY A 278 -1.25 -7.73 10.03
CA GLY A 278 -1.02 -6.58 9.17
C GLY A 278 -1.78 -6.62 7.85
N ASN A 279 -1.77 -5.48 7.18
CA ASN A 279 -2.09 -5.32 5.76
C ASN A 279 -0.78 -5.01 4.99
N PHE A 280 -0.64 -5.46 3.75
CA PHE A 280 0.56 -5.19 2.93
C PHE A 280 0.29 -4.16 1.83
N LEU A 281 1.05 -3.07 1.85
CA LEU A 281 0.97 -1.97 0.92
C LEU A 281 2.24 -1.85 0.07
N LEU A 282 2.09 -2.08 -1.24
CA LEU A 282 3.19 -2.17 -2.22
C LEU A 282 3.16 -1.03 -3.26
N ASN A 283 4.03 -0.03 -3.10
CA ASN A 283 4.15 1.08 -4.05
C ASN A 283 4.76 0.65 -5.40
N ILE A 284 4.22 1.21 -6.50
CA ILE A 284 4.85 1.21 -7.83
C ILE A 284 5.09 2.65 -8.33
N GLY A 285 6.14 2.82 -9.15
CA GLY A 285 6.55 4.11 -9.70
C GLY A 285 6.38 4.16 -11.23
N PRO A 286 5.32 4.80 -11.76
CA PRO A 286 5.12 5.00 -13.20
C PRO A 286 6.03 6.11 -13.76
N ARG A 287 6.26 6.08 -15.07
CA ARG A 287 6.98 7.11 -15.80
C ARG A 287 6.14 8.40 -15.91
N HIS A 288 6.78 9.51 -16.31
CA HIS A 288 6.13 10.82 -16.52
C HIS A 288 5.08 10.82 -17.66
N ASP A 289 5.10 9.82 -18.53
CA ASP A 289 4.09 9.55 -19.54
C ASP A 289 2.93 8.66 -19.03
N GLY A 290 2.93 8.24 -17.77
CA GLY A 290 1.88 7.42 -17.18
C GLY A 290 1.96 5.92 -17.52
N SER A 291 2.98 5.46 -18.22
CA SER A 291 3.25 4.03 -18.38
C SER A 291 3.88 3.43 -17.10
N ILE A 292 3.47 2.19 -16.77
CA ILE A 292 4.03 1.42 -15.65
C ILE A 292 5.13 0.50 -16.22
N PRO A 293 6.38 0.54 -15.72
CA PRO A 293 7.48 -0.30 -16.22
C PRO A 293 7.12 -1.78 -16.29
N ASP A 294 7.43 -2.44 -17.42
CA ASP A 294 6.98 -3.82 -17.70
C ASP A 294 7.43 -4.83 -16.64
N ILE A 295 8.61 -4.65 -16.05
CA ILE A 295 9.10 -5.45 -14.93
C ILE A 295 8.21 -5.36 -13.69
N MET A 296 7.70 -4.17 -13.37
CA MET A 296 6.72 -3.98 -12.29
C MET A 296 5.44 -4.72 -12.63
N GLN A 297 4.92 -4.55 -13.86
CA GLN A 297 3.70 -5.22 -14.29
C GLN A 297 3.83 -6.75 -14.26
N LYS A 298 4.97 -7.27 -14.71
CA LYS A 298 5.29 -8.70 -14.69
C LYS A 298 5.26 -9.21 -13.26
N ASN A 299 6.02 -8.61 -12.34
CA ASN A 299 6.16 -9.14 -10.99
C ASN A 299 4.85 -9.03 -10.18
N LEU A 300 4.04 -7.98 -10.43
CA LEU A 300 2.67 -7.89 -9.91
C LEU A 300 1.77 -9.03 -10.41
N ARG A 301 1.72 -9.30 -11.73
CA ARG A 301 0.92 -10.40 -12.30
C ARG A 301 1.41 -11.78 -11.84
N ASP A 302 2.72 -11.94 -11.68
CA ASP A 302 3.39 -13.17 -11.22
C ASP A 302 3.02 -13.53 -9.76
N ALA A 303 2.96 -12.52 -8.88
CA ALA A 303 2.41 -12.63 -7.53
C ALA A 303 0.89 -12.86 -7.56
N GLY A 304 0.17 -12.10 -8.38
CA GLY A 304 -1.29 -12.17 -8.50
C GLY A 304 -1.84 -13.54 -8.87
N GLN A 305 -1.11 -14.32 -9.67
CA GLN A 305 -1.41 -15.74 -9.91
C GLN A 305 -1.50 -16.55 -8.62
N TRP A 306 -0.50 -16.42 -7.73
CA TRP A 306 -0.48 -17.11 -6.44
C TRP A 306 -1.57 -16.58 -5.51
N ILE A 307 -1.70 -15.26 -5.43
CA ILE A 307 -2.64 -14.58 -4.50
C ILE A 307 -4.09 -14.89 -4.83
N LYS A 308 -4.46 -14.97 -6.13
CA LYS A 308 -5.79 -15.39 -6.58
C LYS A 308 -6.05 -16.87 -6.26
N ALA A 309 -5.05 -17.75 -6.44
CA ALA A 309 -5.18 -19.18 -6.13
C ALA A 309 -5.27 -19.48 -4.61
N HIS A 310 -4.69 -18.62 -3.78
CA HIS A 310 -4.64 -18.77 -2.32
C HIS A 310 -5.62 -17.86 -1.57
N GLY A 311 -6.56 -17.21 -2.26
CA GLY A 311 -7.37 -16.12 -1.70
C GLY A 311 -8.09 -16.45 -0.39
N GLU A 312 -8.50 -17.71 -0.16
CA GLU A 312 -9.19 -18.12 1.08
C GLU A 312 -8.30 -18.18 2.34
N SER A 313 -6.99 -18.35 2.19
CA SER A 313 -6.01 -18.37 3.29
C SER A 313 -5.40 -17.00 3.57
N ILE A 314 -5.85 -15.99 2.84
CA ILE A 314 -5.39 -14.60 2.88
C ILE A 314 -6.59 -13.71 3.23
N PHE A 315 -7.52 -13.52 2.31
CA PHE A 315 -8.67 -12.63 2.50
C PHE A 315 -9.69 -13.22 3.47
N GLY A 316 -10.41 -12.36 4.20
CA GLY A 316 -11.32 -12.78 5.28
C GLY A 316 -10.65 -13.21 6.60
N THR A 317 -9.33 -13.49 6.61
CA THR A 317 -8.65 -14.13 7.76
C THR A 317 -8.40 -13.23 8.99
N ARG A 318 -7.92 -13.88 10.05
CA ARG A 318 -7.25 -13.33 11.23
C ARG A 318 -5.89 -14.02 11.39
N TYR A 319 -5.01 -13.38 12.17
CA TYR A 319 -3.77 -13.97 12.65
C TYR A 319 -4.04 -15.12 13.63
N TRP A 320 -3.11 -16.07 13.75
CA TRP A 320 -3.11 -16.99 14.89
C TRP A 320 -2.62 -16.26 16.14
N ASN A 321 -3.40 -16.25 17.21
CA ASN A 321 -3.13 -15.39 18.37
C ASN A 321 -1.99 -15.88 19.29
N THR A 322 -1.47 -17.09 19.06
CA THR A 322 -0.46 -17.72 19.94
C THR A 322 0.96 -17.58 19.39
N THR A 323 1.14 -17.56 18.06
CA THR A 323 2.44 -17.31 17.40
C THR A 323 2.22 -16.96 15.93
N ALA A 324 3.07 -16.09 15.37
CA ALA A 324 3.08 -15.83 13.92
C ALA A 324 3.55 -17.07 13.13
N GLY A 325 4.41 -17.90 13.76
CA GLY A 325 4.95 -19.16 13.23
C GLY A 325 6.48 -19.21 13.23
N THR A 326 7.03 -20.38 13.54
CA THR A 326 8.48 -20.56 13.72
C THR A 326 9.20 -20.85 12.39
N GLY A 327 10.30 -20.13 12.12
CA GLY A 327 11.12 -20.34 10.93
C GLY A 327 10.39 -19.96 9.63
N SER A 328 10.22 -20.92 8.71
CA SER A 328 9.43 -20.75 7.48
C SER A 328 7.91 -20.82 7.69
N LEU A 329 7.42 -21.24 8.85
CA LEU A 329 5.99 -21.42 9.10
C LEU A 329 5.32 -20.07 9.35
N ARG A 330 4.13 -19.85 8.78
CA ARG A 330 3.22 -18.74 9.10
C ARG A 330 1.78 -19.22 9.22
N TYR A 331 0.96 -18.54 10.03
CA TYR A 331 -0.41 -18.96 10.30
C TYR A 331 -1.48 -17.88 10.08
N THR A 332 -2.60 -18.28 9.49
CA THR A 332 -3.84 -17.50 9.43
C THR A 332 -5.04 -18.40 9.76
N THR A 333 -6.20 -17.80 10.06
CA THR A 333 -7.40 -18.55 10.40
C THR A 333 -8.67 -17.76 10.04
N THR A 334 -9.75 -18.48 9.72
CA THR A 334 -11.11 -17.94 9.60
C THR A 334 -12.00 -18.57 10.69
N THR A 335 -13.30 -18.27 10.71
CA THR A 335 -14.26 -19.01 11.53
C THR A 335 -14.40 -20.49 11.13
N ASN A 336 -13.87 -20.89 9.97
CA ASN A 336 -14.16 -22.17 9.33
C ASN A 336 -12.90 -23.03 9.10
N ALA A 337 -11.70 -22.48 9.28
CA ALA A 337 -10.45 -23.18 9.01
C ALA A 337 -9.22 -22.53 9.69
N PHE A 338 -8.17 -23.34 9.85
CA PHE A 338 -6.81 -22.91 10.14
C PHE A 338 -5.92 -23.15 8.92
N TYR A 339 -5.06 -22.18 8.59
CA TYR A 339 -4.13 -22.26 7.46
C TYR A 339 -2.68 -22.23 7.94
N ILE A 340 -1.92 -23.21 7.49
CA ILE A 340 -0.49 -23.37 7.70
C ILE A 340 0.19 -22.99 6.38
N HIS A 341 0.94 -21.90 6.38
CA HIS A 341 1.77 -21.51 5.25
C HIS A 341 3.22 -21.92 5.52
N TYR A 342 3.91 -22.42 4.50
CA TYR A 342 5.35 -22.69 4.54
C TYR A 342 6.05 -21.82 3.48
N ILE A 343 6.92 -20.91 3.93
CA ILE A 343 7.69 -19.98 3.09
C ILE A 343 8.94 -20.67 2.51
N GLY A 344 9.11 -20.58 1.19
CA GLY A 344 10.11 -21.30 0.41
C GLY A 344 9.69 -22.74 0.10
N THR A 345 10.47 -23.46 -0.70
CA THR A 345 10.16 -24.84 -1.08
C THR A 345 10.21 -25.79 0.14
N PRO A 346 9.13 -26.52 0.46
CA PRO A 346 9.10 -27.37 1.65
C PRO A 346 9.87 -28.70 1.48
N PRO A 347 10.41 -29.26 2.57
CA PRO A 347 10.90 -30.63 2.58
C PRO A 347 9.75 -31.66 2.49
N SER A 348 10.08 -32.92 2.21
CA SER A 348 9.13 -34.04 2.22
C SER A 348 8.48 -34.33 3.58
N THR A 349 8.98 -33.74 4.67
CA THR A 349 8.29 -33.74 5.97
C THR A 349 8.44 -32.39 6.66
N ILE A 350 7.35 -31.62 6.71
CA ILE A 350 7.28 -30.43 7.55
C ILE A 350 7.02 -30.90 8.99
N ASN A 351 7.89 -30.50 9.92
CA ASN A 351 7.71 -30.73 11.36
C ASN A 351 7.22 -29.43 11.98
N ILE A 352 5.97 -29.40 12.44
CA ILE A 352 5.32 -28.25 13.07
C ILE A 352 5.41 -28.46 14.58
N LEU A 353 6.21 -27.62 15.24
CA LEU A 353 6.39 -27.58 16.69
C LEU A 353 5.55 -26.48 17.36
N ASP A 354 5.01 -25.56 16.56
CA ASP A 354 4.10 -24.52 17.05
C ASP A 354 2.74 -25.13 17.46
N PRO A 355 2.06 -24.58 18.47
CA PRO A 355 0.73 -25.02 18.86
C PRO A 355 -0.28 -24.66 17.75
N VAL A 356 -0.75 -25.66 17.02
CA VAL A 356 -1.77 -25.53 15.97
C VAL A 356 -3.06 -26.28 16.35
N PRO A 357 -4.26 -25.79 15.99
CA PRO A 357 -5.54 -26.40 16.35
C PRO A 357 -5.85 -27.59 15.44
N TYR A 358 -5.18 -28.72 15.68
CA TYR A 358 -5.40 -30.01 15.02
C TYR A 358 -5.96 -31.05 16.02
N LEU A 359 -7.01 -31.75 15.64
CA LEU A 359 -7.63 -32.84 16.39
C LEU A 359 -7.48 -34.19 15.63
N PRO A 360 -7.42 -35.34 16.34
CA PRO A 360 -7.40 -36.65 15.70
C PRO A 360 -8.63 -36.90 14.80
N GLY A 361 -8.39 -36.97 13.50
CA GLY A 361 -9.44 -37.15 12.47
C GLY A 361 -9.62 -35.95 11.56
N ASP A 362 -9.05 -34.78 11.90
CA ASP A 362 -9.05 -33.62 11.02
C ASP A 362 -8.30 -33.92 9.71
N THR A 363 -8.87 -33.48 8.58
CA THR A 363 -8.23 -33.62 7.27
C THR A 363 -7.44 -32.35 6.92
N VAL A 364 -6.15 -32.52 6.64
CA VAL A 364 -5.31 -31.45 6.08
C VAL A 364 -5.36 -31.51 4.55
N THR A 365 -5.67 -30.40 3.89
CA THR A 365 -5.72 -30.28 2.42
C THR A 365 -4.76 -29.20 1.91
N VAL A 366 -4.23 -29.37 0.70
CA VAL A 366 -3.48 -28.32 -0.01
C VAL A 366 -4.44 -27.20 -0.42
N VAL A 367 -4.06 -25.94 -0.22
CA VAL A 367 -4.71 -24.76 -0.79
C VAL A 367 -3.78 -24.19 -1.85
N GLY A 368 -4.32 -23.84 -3.02
CA GLY A 368 -3.56 -23.31 -4.14
C GLY A 368 -2.92 -24.36 -5.05
N GLY A 369 -2.24 -23.87 -6.08
CA GLY A 369 -1.45 -24.67 -7.01
C GLY A 369 -2.23 -25.67 -7.84
N SER A 370 -1.50 -26.55 -8.52
CA SER A 370 -2.05 -27.65 -9.32
C SER A 370 -2.59 -28.83 -8.50
N LYS A 371 -2.49 -28.75 -7.17
CA LYS A 371 -2.95 -29.80 -6.21
C LYS A 371 -4.00 -29.32 -5.22
N ASN A 372 -4.58 -28.13 -5.41
CA ASN A 372 -5.64 -27.58 -4.57
C ASN A 372 -6.72 -28.62 -4.21
N GLY A 373 -7.01 -28.78 -2.91
CA GLY A 373 -7.96 -29.77 -2.37
C GLY A 373 -7.37 -31.18 -2.13
N SER A 374 -6.12 -31.46 -2.54
CA SER A 374 -5.48 -32.76 -2.29
C SER A 374 -5.22 -32.97 -0.80
N SER A 375 -5.56 -34.15 -0.27
CA SER A 375 -5.29 -34.50 1.13
C SER A 375 -3.78 -34.70 1.37
N VAL A 376 -3.29 -34.22 2.52
CA VAL A 376 -1.89 -34.35 2.95
C VAL A 376 -1.80 -35.37 4.09
N PRO A 377 -0.99 -36.45 3.97
CA PRO A 377 -0.81 -37.42 5.05
C PRO A 377 -0.21 -36.81 6.33
N VAL A 378 -1.01 -36.81 7.41
CA VAL A 378 -0.64 -36.29 8.73
C VAL A 378 -0.08 -37.40 9.62
N ASN A 379 0.93 -37.06 10.43
CA ASN A 379 1.32 -37.85 11.62
C ASN A 379 1.35 -36.91 12.83
N TRP A 380 0.65 -37.26 13.91
CA TRP A 380 0.53 -36.47 15.13
C TRP A 380 0.91 -37.33 16.34
N ASN A 381 1.82 -36.81 17.19
CA ASN A 381 2.42 -37.59 18.27
C ASN A 381 1.69 -37.52 19.62
N GLY A 382 0.50 -36.91 19.68
CA GLY A 382 -0.27 -36.72 20.92
C GLY A 382 0.26 -35.64 21.87
N ILE A 383 1.46 -35.10 21.63
CA ILE A 383 2.16 -34.16 22.51
C ILE A 383 2.55 -32.86 21.77
N GLY A 384 1.70 -32.43 20.84
CA GLY A 384 1.78 -31.11 20.20
C GLY A 384 2.63 -31.01 18.93
N THR A 385 3.33 -32.06 18.49
CA THR A 385 4.01 -32.04 17.18
C THR A 385 3.09 -32.55 16.08
N LEU A 386 2.80 -31.70 15.11
CA LEU A 386 2.12 -32.08 13.87
C LEU A 386 3.15 -32.28 12.76
N LYS A 387 3.05 -33.37 11.99
CA LYS A 387 3.92 -33.63 10.84
C LYS A 387 3.10 -33.76 9.57
N LEU A 388 3.43 -32.96 8.56
CA LEU A 388 2.85 -33.04 7.23
C LEU A 388 3.85 -33.74 6.30
N ASN A 389 3.46 -34.87 5.74
CA ASN A 389 4.32 -35.66 4.84
C ASN A 389 3.93 -35.32 3.39
N LEU A 390 4.84 -34.68 2.66
CA LEU A 390 4.57 -34.16 1.32
C LEU A 390 5.14 -35.11 0.25
N SER A 391 4.29 -35.51 -0.68
CA SER A 391 4.71 -36.20 -1.91
C SER A 391 5.34 -35.22 -2.90
N SER A 392 6.19 -35.71 -3.79
CA SER A 392 6.94 -34.87 -4.75
C SER A 392 6.03 -34.10 -5.72
N ASP A 393 4.83 -34.61 -6.01
CA ASP A 393 3.82 -33.95 -6.82
C ASP A 393 3.05 -32.83 -6.07
N ILE A 394 3.09 -32.80 -4.74
CA ILE A 394 2.64 -31.66 -3.91
C ILE A 394 3.76 -30.62 -3.78
N ILE A 395 5.00 -31.05 -3.57
CA ILE A 395 6.16 -30.13 -3.50
C ILE A 395 6.35 -29.39 -4.84
N SER A 396 6.08 -30.03 -5.98
CA SER A 396 6.13 -29.40 -7.31
C SER A 396 4.82 -28.76 -7.77
N ALA A 397 3.78 -28.71 -6.92
CA ALA A 397 2.46 -28.24 -7.31
C ALA A 397 2.33 -26.71 -7.45
N ASP A 398 3.22 -25.97 -6.79
CA ASP A 398 3.09 -24.53 -6.51
C ASP A 398 4.46 -23.83 -6.47
N LYS A 399 4.47 -22.53 -6.11
CA LYS A 399 5.65 -21.66 -6.01
C LYS A 399 5.58 -20.75 -4.78
N TYR A 400 6.75 -20.33 -4.29
CA TYR A 400 6.97 -19.33 -3.22
C TYR A 400 6.49 -19.71 -1.82
N VAL A 401 5.22 -20.06 -1.65
CA VAL A 401 4.60 -20.41 -0.37
C VAL A 401 3.61 -21.55 -0.60
N TRP A 402 3.77 -22.65 0.15
CA TRP A 402 2.84 -23.78 0.12
C TRP A 402 1.87 -23.64 1.28
N THR A 403 0.57 -23.72 1.00
CA THR A 403 -0.47 -23.55 2.03
C THR A 403 -1.25 -24.83 2.26
N PHE A 404 -1.50 -25.13 3.53
CA PHE A 404 -2.24 -26.30 3.98
C PHE A 404 -3.38 -25.87 4.92
N LYS A 405 -4.55 -26.47 4.77
CA LYS A 405 -5.79 -26.11 5.45
C LYS A 405 -6.27 -27.25 6.32
N ILE A 406 -6.39 -26.98 7.63
CA ILE A 406 -7.22 -27.76 8.55
C ILE A 406 -8.62 -27.14 8.47
N GLY A 407 -9.59 -27.87 7.94
CA GLY A 407 -10.99 -27.45 8.00
C GLY A 407 -11.56 -27.69 9.39
N TYR A 408 -12.18 -26.68 10.01
CA TYR A 408 -12.89 -26.90 11.26
C TYR A 408 -14.18 -27.68 10.99
N SER A 409 -14.41 -28.73 11.78
CA SER A 409 -15.68 -29.45 11.78
C SER A 409 -16.80 -28.53 12.28
N ALA A 410 -17.95 -28.56 11.60
CA ALA A 410 -19.15 -27.89 12.11
C ALA A 410 -19.64 -28.62 13.37
N GLN A 411 -19.86 -27.86 14.44
CA GLN A 411 -20.48 -28.33 15.70
C GLN A 411 -22.00 -28.30 15.58
#